data_AF-A0A962WXE2-F1
#
_entry.id   AF-A0A962WXE2-F1
#
_cell.length_a   1.000
_cell.length_b   1.000
_cell.length_c   1.000
_cell.angle_alpha   90.00
_cell.angle_beta   90.00
_cell.angle_gamma   90.00
#
_symmetry.space_group_name_H-M   'P 1'
#
loop_
_entity.id
_entity.type
_entity.pdbx_description
1 polymer ?
#
loop_
_entity_poly.entity_id
_entity_poly.type
_entity_poly.pdbx_seq_one_letter_code
_entity_poly.pdbx_strand_id
1 'polypeptide(L)'
;MEYFLQQLINGITLGSIYGLIAIGYTMVYGIIGMINFAHGDVFMVGSFISLTALVALGVSASTGVGFLLLALLLVLLISMVFTSVWGWTVER
;
A
#
# COMPACT_ATOMS: atom_id res chain seq x y z
N MET A 1 -29.56 -12.04 8.67
CA MET A 1 -28.91 -11.14 9.65
C MET A 1 -27.39 -11.16 9.56
N GLU A 2 -26.76 -12.32 9.35
CA GLU A 2 -25.29 -12.41 9.20
C GLU A 2 -24.73 -11.55 8.06
N TYR A 3 -25.35 -11.55 6.88
CA TYR A 3 -24.90 -10.72 5.75
C TYR A 3 -24.92 -9.22 6.07
N PHE A 4 -25.95 -8.74 6.78
CA PHE A 4 -26.02 -7.34 7.21
C PHE A 4 -24.91 -7.01 8.22
N LEU A 5 -24.69 -7.89 9.20
CA LEU A 5 -23.61 -7.72 10.19
C LEU A 5 -22.22 -7.73 9.52
N GLN A 6 -22.00 -8.63 8.57
CA GLN A 6 -20.76 -8.71 7.80
C GLN A 6 -20.53 -7.42 7.01
N GLN A 7 -21.58 -6.89 6.35
CA GLN A 7 -21.44 -5.65 5.57
C GLN A 7 -21.27 -4.41 6.44
N LEU A 8 -21.86 -4.40 7.64
CA LEU A 8 -21.61 -3.37 8.63
C LEU A 8 -20.14 -3.38 9.08
N ILE A 9 -19.60 -4.56 9.40
CA ILE A 9 -18.19 -4.73 9.80
C ILE A 9 -17.26 -4.32 8.65
N ASN A 10 -17.54 -4.76 7.43
CA ASN A 10 -16.77 -4.38 6.24
C ASN A 10 -16.80 -2.86 6.02
N GLY A 11 -17.97 -2.24 6.17
CA GLY A 11 -18.16 -0.80 6.03
C GLY A 11 -17.37 0.00 7.07
N ILE A 12 -17.42 -0.41 8.35
CA ILE A 12 -16.65 0.22 9.43
C ILE A 12 -15.15 0.03 9.20
N THR A 13 -14.72 -1.16 8.76
CA THR A 13 -13.31 -1.46 8.52
C THR A 13 -12.75 -0.59 7.40
N LEU A 14 -13.42 -0.55 6.25
CA LEU A 14 -13.02 0.30 5.13
C LEU A 14 -13.09 1.79 5.48
N GLY A 15 -14.16 2.21 6.17
CA GLY A 15 -14.31 3.59 6.65
C GLY A 15 -13.20 4.02 7.61
N SER A 16 -12.77 3.12 8.50
CA SER A 16 -11.66 3.38 9.43
C SER A 16 -10.32 3.52 8.71
N ILE A 17 -10.07 2.68 7.70
CA ILE A 17 -8.87 2.78 6.86
C ILE A 17 -8.85 4.12 6.12
N TYR A 18 -9.95 4.51 5.48
CA TYR A 18 -10.03 5.79 4.78
C TYR A 18 -9.96 6.99 5.74
N GLY A 19 -10.53 6.87 6.94
CA GLY A 19 -10.41 7.89 7.99
C GLY A 19 -8.96 8.07 8.46
N LEU A 20 -8.23 6.99 8.70
CA LEU A 20 -6.81 7.03 9.05
C LEU A 20 -5.95 7.67 7.95
N ILE A 21 -6.21 7.34 6.70
CA ILE A 21 -5.53 7.95 5.54
C ILE A 21 -5.79 9.45 5.51
N ALA A 22 -7.05 9.87 5.67
CA ALA A 22 -7.41 11.29 5.68
C ALA A 22 -6.74 12.06 6.83
N ILE A 23 -6.69 11.49 8.04
CA ILE A 23 -6.00 12.10 9.20
C ILE A 23 -4.49 12.22 8.93
N GLY A 24 -3.86 11.18 8.37
CA GLY A 24 -2.44 11.23 8.02
C GLY A 24 -2.14 12.36 7.03
N TYR A 25 -2.98 12.52 6.00
CA TYR A 25 -2.84 13.58 5.02
C TYR A 25 -3.06 14.98 5.61
N THR A 26 -4.08 15.17 6.45
CA THR A 26 -4.32 16.49 7.06
C THR A 26 -3.22 16.87 8.05
N MET A 27 -2.61 15.92 8.75
CA MET A 27 -1.45 16.20 9.62
C MET A 27 -0.20 16.60 8.81
N VAL A 28 0.11 15.89 7.73
CA VAL A 28 1.27 16.22 6.89
C VAL A 28 1.07 17.58 6.21
N TYR A 29 -0.09 17.83 5.62
CA TYR A 29 -0.40 19.12 4.99
C TYR A 29 -0.53 20.27 5.99
N GLY A 30 -1.08 20.01 7.17
CA GLY A 30 -1.22 21.02 8.23
C GLY A 30 0.11 21.53 8.78
N ILE A 31 1.17 20.73 8.71
CA ILE A 31 2.52 21.11 9.17
C ILE A 31 3.38 21.66 8.02
N ILE A 32 3.35 21.02 6.84
CA ILE A 32 4.27 21.34 5.74
C ILE A 32 3.74 22.49 4.85
N GLY A 33 2.43 22.72 4.83
CA GLY A 33 1.82 23.82 4.07
C GLY A 33 1.91 23.70 2.54
N MET A 34 2.42 22.57 2.02
CA MET A 34 2.52 22.29 0.58
C MET A 34 1.70 21.07 0.19
N ILE A 35 0.93 21.18 -0.89
CA ILE A 35 0.14 20.07 -1.44
C ILE A 35 1.07 19.20 -2.30
N ASN A 36 1.42 18.02 -1.78
CA ASN A 36 2.20 17.01 -2.48
C ASN A 36 1.27 16.18 -3.39
N PHE A 37 1.16 16.57 -4.66
CA PHE A 37 0.39 15.84 -5.68
C PHE A 37 1.00 14.47 -6.04
N ALA A 38 2.25 14.19 -5.66
CA ALA A 38 2.94 12.96 -6.01
C ALA A 38 2.50 11.74 -5.18
N HIS A 39 1.75 11.93 -4.09
CA HIS A 39 1.37 10.80 -3.23
C HIS A 39 0.53 9.75 -3.97
N GLY A 40 -0.35 10.18 -4.88
CA GLY A 40 -1.11 9.26 -5.74
C GLY A 40 -0.22 8.50 -6.72
N ASP A 41 0.76 9.18 -7.30
CA ASP A 41 1.70 8.60 -8.26
C ASP A 41 2.66 7.62 -7.58
N VAL A 42 3.19 7.96 -6.40
CA VAL A 42 4.05 7.09 -5.60
C VAL A 42 3.30 5.83 -5.16
N PHE A 43 2.02 5.95 -4.80
CA PHE A 43 1.17 4.80 -4.45
C PHE A 43 0.94 3.87 -5.66
N MET A 44 0.68 4.45 -6.84
CA MET A 44 0.48 3.66 -8.06
C MET A 44 1.76 2.94 -8.46
N VAL A 45 2.91 3.63 -8.48
CA VAL A 45 4.22 3.05 -8.79
C VAL A 45 4.58 1.94 -7.80
N GLY A 46 4.38 2.15 -6.50
CA GLY A 46 4.62 1.13 -5.48
C GLY A 46 3.77 -0.13 -5.65
N SER A 47 2.51 0.04 -6.06
CA SER A 47 1.61 -1.09 -6.34
C SER A 47 2.07 -1.89 -7.56
N PHE A 48 2.49 -1.22 -8.64
CA PHE A 48 3.03 -1.91 -9.82
C PHE A 48 4.35 -2.61 -9.54
N ILE A 49 5.26 -1.99 -8.80
CA ILE A 49 6.53 -2.63 -8.41
C ILE A 49 6.27 -3.89 -7.58
N SER A 50 5.34 -3.82 -6.63
CA SER A 50 4.95 -4.96 -5.81
C SER A 50 4.38 -6.11 -6.65
N LEU A 51 3.48 -5.77 -7.60
CA LEU A 51 2.88 -6.74 -8.51
C LEU A 51 3.93 -7.39 -9.41
N THR A 52 4.79 -6.60 -10.05
CA THR A 52 5.85 -7.11 -10.93
C THR A 52 6.84 -7.97 -10.16
N ALA A 53 7.23 -7.58 -8.95
CA ALA A 53 8.13 -8.37 -8.10
C ALA A 53 7.50 -9.72 -7.71
N LEU A 54 6.20 -9.74 -7.39
CA LEU A 54 5.48 -10.95 -7.04
C LEU A 54 5.32 -11.91 -8.23
N VAL A 55 5.04 -11.37 -9.43
CA VAL A 55 5.00 -12.13 -10.68
C VAL A 55 6.39 -12.66 -11.05
N ALA A 56 7.45 -11.86 -10.88
CA ALA A 56 8.83 -12.26 -11.16
C ALA A 56 9.32 -13.40 -10.25
N LEU A 57 8.83 -13.45 -9.00
CA LEU A 57 9.09 -14.53 -8.06
C LEU A 57 8.28 -15.81 -8.36
N GLY A 58 7.41 -15.80 -9.38
CA GLY A 58 6.63 -16.96 -9.81
C GLY A 58 5.58 -17.42 -8.80
N VAL A 59 5.14 -16.52 -7.90
CA VAL A 59 4.12 -16.83 -6.91
C VAL A 59 2.81 -17.10 -7.64
N SER A 60 2.31 -18.32 -7.47
CA SER A 60 1.09 -18.84 -8.10
C SER A 60 0.21 -19.49 -7.03
N ALA A 61 -1.05 -19.79 -7.36
CA ALA A 61 -2.00 -20.34 -6.38
C ALA A 61 -1.56 -21.68 -5.76
N SER A 62 -0.61 -22.38 -6.39
CA SER A 62 -0.02 -23.64 -5.91
C SER A 62 1.25 -23.46 -5.06
N THR A 63 1.67 -22.23 -4.77
CA THR A 63 2.87 -21.96 -4.00
C THR A 63 2.69 -22.34 -2.53
N GLY A 64 3.64 -23.10 -1.97
CA GLY A 64 3.61 -23.49 -0.57
C GLY A 64 3.67 -22.28 0.38
N VAL A 65 2.92 -22.35 1.49
CA VAL A 65 2.73 -21.24 2.44
C VAL A 65 4.07 -20.64 2.93
N GLY A 66 5.10 -21.47 3.13
CA GLY A 66 6.43 -21.00 3.56
C GLY A 66 7.13 -20.12 2.52
N PHE A 67 7.08 -20.49 1.24
CA PHE A 67 7.65 -19.66 0.17
C PHE A 67 6.82 -18.40 -0.05
N LEU A 68 5.50 -18.48 0.11
CA LEU A 68 4.61 -17.33 -0.01
C LEU A 68 4.92 -16.25 1.04
N LEU A 69 5.13 -16.64 2.30
CA LEU A 69 5.53 -15.69 3.36
C LEU A 69 6.88 -15.04 3.06
N LEU A 70 7.86 -15.82 2.60
CA LEU A 70 9.18 -15.29 2.24
C LEU A 70 9.10 -14.34 1.03
N ALA A 71 8.31 -14.69 0.01
CA ALA A 71 8.09 -13.86 -1.16
C ALA A 71 7.41 -12.53 -0.79
N LEU A 72 6.39 -12.55 0.09
CA LEU A 72 5.74 -11.33 0.56
C LEU A 72 6.70 -10.42 1.33
N LEU A 73 7.57 -10.99 2.17
CA LEU A 73 8.57 -10.24 2.93
C LEU A 73 9.60 -9.60 1.99
N LEU A 74 10.08 -10.35 0.99
CA LEU A 74 10.99 -9.83 -0.04
C LEU A 74 10.35 -8.73 -0.87
N VAL A 75 9.12 -8.94 -1.36
CA VAL A 75 8.38 -7.93 -2.13
C VAL A 75 8.17 -6.66 -1.31
N LEU A 76 7.83 -6.79 -0.03
CA LEU A 76 7.67 -5.66 0.88
C LEU A 76 8.96 -4.84 1.00
N LEU A 77 10.10 -5.50 1.20
CA LEU A 77 11.40 -4.82 1.28
C LEU A 77 11.78 -4.16 -0.05
N ILE A 78 11.59 -4.85 -1.17
CA ILE A 78 11.85 -4.30 -2.52
C ILE A 78 10.99 -3.05 -2.74
N SER A 79 9.68 -3.16 -2.51
CA SER A 79 8.76 -2.05 -2.73
C SER A 79 9.06 -0.85 -1.83
N MET A 80 9.45 -1.07 -0.56
CA MET A 80 9.86 0.03 0.32
C MET A 80 11.08 0.78 -0.23
N VAL A 81 12.11 0.06 -0.67
CA VAL A 81 13.34 0.67 -1.19
C VAL A 81 13.04 1.46 -2.47
N PHE A 82 12.35 0.84 -3.43
CA PHE A 82 12.07 1.50 -4.70
C PHE A 82 11.12 2.70 -4.57
N THR A 83 10.05 2.60 -3.77
CA THR A 83 9.12 3.72 -3.57
C THR A 83 9.76 4.88 -2.82
N SER A 84 10.66 4.59 -1.86
CA SER A 84 11.41 5.62 -1.13
C SER A 84 12.39 6.37 -2.03
N VAL A 85 13.08 5.66 -2.93
CA VAL A 85 13.98 6.29 -3.93
C VAL A 85 13.18 7.11 -4.95
N TRP A 86 12.03 6.60 -5.39
CA TRP A 86 11.13 7.34 -6.29
C TRP A 86 10.61 8.63 -5.64
N GLY A 87 10.13 8.54 -4.40
CA GLY A 87 9.68 9.71 -3.63
C GLY A 87 10.76 10.77 -3.48
N TRP A 88 11.99 10.37 -3.14
CA TRP A 88 13.12 11.29 -3.04
C TRP A 88 13.49 11.97 -4.36
N THR A 89 13.34 11.27 -5.48
CA THR A 89 13.63 11.82 -6.82
C THR A 89 12.57 12.84 -7.24
N VAL A 90 11.31 12.65 -6.82
CA VAL A 90 10.20 13.56 -7.13
C VAL A 90 10.22 14.82 -6.25
N GLU A 91 10.69 14.70 -5.01
CA GLU A 91 10.81 15.82 -4.08
C GLU A 91 12.06 16.70 -4.30
N ARG A 92 13.01 16.24 -5.12
CA ARG A 92 14.17 17.02 -5.58
C ARG A 92 13.86 17.81 -6.85
#